data_AF-A0A3B3B5E9-F1
#
_entry.id   AF-A0A3B3B5E9-F1
#
_cell.length_a   1.000
_cell.length_b   1.000
_cell.length_c   1.000
_cell.angle_alpha   90.00
_cell.angle_beta   90.00
_cell.angle_gamma   90.00
#
_symmetry.space_group_name_H-M   'P 1'
#
loop_
_entity.id
_entity.type
_entity.pdbx_description
1 polymer ?
#
loop_
_entity_poly.entity_id
_entity_poly.type
_entity_poly.pdbx_seq_one_letter_code
_entity_poly.pdbx_strand_id
1 'polypeptide(L)'
;LSGVDLVLEQLSSHASVQHHFIYLRSLEKTEIEGSFGVKYFNHHFFLKPTRCARGASREQHCPPRNDRPLMDCLICYKTIYGQMDSNPKPYIHCMQRPRITAEMLAAREAECKKVSYNPGAATILALKTR
;
A
#
# COMPACT_ATOMS: atom_id res chain seq x y z
N LEU A 1 -4.47 -11.68 -2.40
CA LEU A 1 -4.29 -10.74 -1.28
C LEU A 1 -4.34 -9.32 -1.84
N SER A 2 -5.14 -8.42 -1.29
CA SER A 2 -5.10 -7.01 -1.72
C SER A 2 -3.96 -6.26 -1.02
N GLY A 3 -3.51 -5.14 -1.57
CA GLY A 3 -2.50 -4.30 -0.89
C GLY A 3 -2.94 -3.83 0.49
N VAL A 4 -4.24 -3.56 0.68
CA VAL A 4 -4.81 -3.18 1.99
C VAL A 4 -4.69 -4.32 3.01
N ASP A 5 -4.93 -5.57 2.60
CA ASP A 5 -4.79 -6.73 3.48
C ASP A 5 -3.36 -6.87 3.99
N LEU A 6 -2.37 -6.69 3.10
CA LEU A 6 -0.96 -6.75 3.47
C LEU A 6 -0.59 -5.67 4.51
N VAL A 7 -1.08 -4.44 4.32
CA VAL A 7 -0.86 -3.36 5.30
C VAL A 7 -1.49 -3.67 6.64
N LEU A 8 -2.71 -4.22 6.65
CA LEU A 8 -3.39 -4.60 7.88
C LEU A 8 -2.64 -5.71 8.63
N GLU A 9 -2.14 -6.71 7.91
CA GLU A 9 -1.31 -7.79 8.45
C GLU A 9 -0.02 -7.23 9.07
N GLN A 10 0.71 -6.37 8.34
CA GLN A 10 1.94 -5.76 8.85
C GLN A 10 1.71 -4.85 10.06
N LEU A 11 0.62 -4.08 10.10
CA LEU A 11 0.26 -3.31 11.28
C LEU A 11 -0.10 -4.21 12.47
N SER A 12 -0.76 -5.34 12.20
CA SER A 12 -1.15 -6.30 13.24
C SER A 12 0.04 -7.05 13.86
N SER A 13 1.19 -7.09 13.19
CA SER A 13 2.43 -7.68 13.71
C SER A 13 3.37 -6.66 14.36
N HIS A 14 3.17 -5.36 14.13
CA HIS A 14 4.06 -4.32 14.64
C HIS A 14 3.89 -4.10 16.16
N ALA A 15 5.01 -4.20 16.91
CA ALA A 15 5.00 -4.19 18.37
C ALA A 15 4.34 -2.93 19.00
N SER A 16 4.54 -1.76 18.39
CA SER A 16 3.98 -0.49 18.88
C SER A 16 2.51 -0.25 18.53
N VAL A 17 1.91 -1.08 17.66
CA VAL A 17 0.49 -1.01 17.34
C VAL A 17 -0.28 -1.69 18.47
N GLN A 18 -1.27 -1.00 19.04
CA GLN A 18 -2.06 -1.53 20.16
C GLN A 18 -3.50 -1.88 19.76
N HIS A 19 -3.99 -1.28 18.68
CA HIS A 19 -5.38 -1.38 18.25
C HIS A 19 -5.48 -2.10 16.91
N HIS A 20 -6.59 -2.80 16.74
CA HIS A 20 -7.00 -3.30 15.43
C HIS A 20 -7.41 -2.11 14.53
N PHE A 21 -7.10 -2.22 13.25
CA PHE A 21 -7.45 -1.23 12.23
C PHE A 21 -8.38 -1.84 11.19
N ILE A 22 -9.29 -1.04 10.67
CA ILE A 22 -10.15 -1.41 9.54
C ILE A 22 -9.94 -0.45 8.38
N TYR A 23 -10.11 -0.95 7.17
CA TYR A 23 -10.16 -0.10 5.98
C TYR A 23 -11.34 0.86 6.07
N LEU A 24 -11.08 2.15 5.83
CA LEU A 24 -12.11 3.18 5.82
C LEU A 24 -12.47 3.58 4.40
N ARG A 25 -11.50 4.07 3.64
CA ARG A 25 -11.69 4.52 2.25
C ARG A 25 -10.38 4.69 1.50
N SER A 26 -10.45 4.60 0.18
CA SER A 26 -9.37 4.96 -0.73
C SER A 26 -9.37 6.47 -0.96
N LEU A 27 -8.19 7.03 -1.16
CA LEU A 27 -7.99 8.41 -1.60
C LEU A 27 -7.53 8.44 -3.05
N GLU A 28 -6.54 7.60 -3.37
CA GLU A 28 -6.01 7.43 -4.71
C GLU A 28 -5.69 5.97 -4.93
N LYS A 29 -5.98 5.48 -6.12
CA LYS A 29 -5.59 4.15 -6.55
C LYS A 29 -5.25 4.19 -8.02
N THR A 30 -4.03 3.82 -8.36
CA THR A 30 -3.58 3.73 -9.75
C THR A 30 -3.05 2.33 -10.03
N GLU A 31 -3.32 1.88 -11.24
CA GLU A 31 -2.82 0.63 -11.80
C GLU A 31 -2.16 0.97 -13.13
N ILE A 32 -0.90 0.56 -13.29
CA ILE A 32 -0.13 0.79 -14.50
C ILE A 32 0.25 -0.58 -15.06
N GLU A 33 -0.12 -0.84 -16.31
CA GLU A 33 0.27 -2.06 -17.01
C GLU A 33 1.73 -1.96 -17.46
N GLY A 34 2.49 -3.01 -17.16
CA GLY A 34 3.80 -3.26 -17.75
C GLY A 34 3.72 -4.39 -18.77
N SER A 35 4.86 -4.72 -19.37
CA SER A 35 4.96 -5.83 -20.32
C SER A 35 4.88 -7.19 -19.60
N PHE A 36 4.52 -8.25 -20.35
CA PHE A 36 4.59 -9.65 -19.89
C PHE A 36 3.80 -9.93 -18.60
N GLY A 37 2.58 -9.39 -18.49
CA GLY A 37 1.71 -9.64 -17.34
C GLY A 37 2.16 -8.94 -16.05
N VAL A 38 3.11 -8.00 -16.15
CA VAL A 38 3.51 -7.14 -15.04
C VAL A 38 2.47 -6.04 -14.85
N LYS A 39 2.08 -5.77 -13.60
CA LYS A 39 1.27 -4.61 -13.23
C LYS A 39 1.86 -3.95 -12.00
N TYR A 40 1.80 -2.63 -11.96
CA TYR A 40 2.25 -1.83 -10.84
C TYR A 40 1.05 -1.16 -10.20
N PHE A 41 0.95 -1.27 -8.89
CA PHE A 41 -0.14 -0.72 -8.10
C PHE A 41 0.40 0.36 -7.18
N ASN A 42 -0.33 1.46 -7.09
CA ASN A 42 -0.18 2.45 -6.03
C ASN A 42 -1.56 2.66 -5.39
N HIS A 43 -1.64 2.56 -4.08
CA HIS A 43 -2.89 2.70 -3.34
C HIS A 43 -2.67 3.54 -2.08
N HIS A 44 -3.22 4.75 -2.09
CA HIS A 44 -3.30 5.65 -0.95
C HIS A 44 -4.69 5.54 -0.32
N PHE A 45 -4.75 5.21 0.96
CA PHE A 45 -6.01 5.00 1.67
C PHE A 45 -5.91 5.36 3.15
N PHE A 46 -7.07 5.48 3.78
CA PHE A 46 -7.20 5.62 5.23
C PHE A 46 -7.61 4.32 5.89
N LEU A 47 -6.98 4.04 7.03
CA LEU A 47 -7.45 3.07 8.01
C LEU A 47 -8.02 3.79 9.23
N LYS A 48 -9.02 3.17 9.85
CA LYS A 48 -9.64 3.65 11.08
C LYS A 48 -9.34 2.69 12.23
N PRO A 49 -8.83 3.19 13.36
CA PRO A 49 -8.64 2.34 14.54
C PRO A 49 -9.99 1.90 15.10
N THR A 50 -10.02 0.74 15.73
CA THR A 50 -11.19 0.21 16.43
C THR A 50 -10.94 0.14 17.93
N ARG A 51 -11.98 -0.24 18.69
CA ARG A 51 -11.88 -0.49 20.13
C ARG A 51 -11.22 -1.83 20.47
N CYS A 52 -11.05 -2.72 19.50
CA CYS A 52 -10.41 -4.00 19.71
C CYS A 52 -8.90 -3.86 19.86
N ALA A 53 -8.31 -4.75 20.64
CA ALA A 53 -6.87 -4.92 20.73
C ALA A 53 -6.29 -5.44 19.40
N ARG A 54 -4.98 -5.24 19.21
CA ARG A 54 -4.23 -5.87 18.12
C ARG A 54 -4.45 -7.39 18.11
N GLY A 55 -4.63 -7.98 16.94
CA GLY A 55 -4.83 -9.42 16.77
C GLY A 55 -6.28 -9.89 16.88
N ALA A 56 -7.25 -8.97 17.06
CA ALA A 56 -8.66 -9.31 16.90
C ALA A 56 -8.92 -9.86 15.49
N SER A 57 -9.72 -10.92 15.41
CA SER A 57 -10.05 -11.56 14.14
C SER A 57 -11.02 -10.69 13.33
N ARG A 58 -11.13 -10.97 12.03
CA ARG A 58 -12.03 -10.22 11.14
C ARG A 58 -13.51 -10.46 11.44
N GLU A 59 -13.82 -11.62 12.00
CA GLU A 59 -15.17 -12.04 12.39
C GLU A 59 -15.62 -11.35 13.68
N GLN A 60 -14.67 -10.81 14.45
CA GLN A 60 -14.98 -10.06 15.66
C GLN A 60 -15.55 -8.69 15.29
N HIS A 61 -16.73 -8.37 15.81
CA HIS A 61 -17.31 -7.04 15.65
C HIS A 61 -16.47 -6.02 16.44
N CYS A 62 -15.74 -5.17 15.72
CA CYS A 62 -14.82 -4.19 16.30
C CYS A 62 -15.29 -2.77 16.03
N PRO A 63 -15.97 -2.11 17.00
CA PRO A 63 -16.50 -0.76 16.81
C PRO A 63 -15.40 0.25 16.43
N PRO A 64 -15.61 1.08 15.41
CA PRO A 64 -14.66 2.13 15.06
C PRO A 64 -14.49 3.14 16.19
N ARG A 65 -13.26 3.66 16.34
CA ARG A 65 -12.95 4.77 17.25
C ARG A 65 -12.96 6.09 16.50
N ASN A 66 -13.61 7.09 17.09
CA ASN A 66 -13.65 8.46 16.58
C ASN A 66 -12.75 9.40 17.40
N ASP A 67 -12.28 8.96 18.57
CA ASP A 67 -11.41 9.70 19.49
C ASP A 67 -9.91 9.59 19.15
N ARG A 68 -9.57 8.83 18.11
CA ARG A 68 -8.20 8.58 17.67
C ARG A 68 -8.02 8.97 16.20
N PRO A 69 -6.84 9.45 15.80
CA PRO A 69 -6.59 9.83 14.43
C PRO A 69 -6.66 8.63 13.48
N LEU A 70 -7.06 8.89 12.25
CA LEU A 70 -6.94 7.93 11.15
C LEU A 70 -5.47 7.61 10.88
N MET A 71 -5.21 6.41 10.38
CA MET A 71 -3.92 6.07 9.78
C MET A 71 -3.98 6.40 8.29
N ASP A 72 -3.04 7.21 7.82
CA ASP A 72 -2.78 7.51 6.41
C ASP A 72 -1.75 6.52 5.89
N CYS A 73 -2.15 5.67 4.96
CA CYS A 73 -1.34 4.58 4.43
C CYS A 73 -1.16 4.71 2.91
N LEU A 74 0.07 4.50 2.46
CA LEU A 74 0.44 4.33 1.07
C LEU A 74 1.06 2.94 0.90
N ILE A 75 0.61 2.19 -0.10
CA ILE A 75 1.26 0.97 -0.53
C ILE A 75 1.52 1.00 -2.03
N CYS A 76 2.73 0.60 -2.42
CA CYS A 76 3.08 0.36 -3.82
C CYS A 76 3.74 -0.99 -3.99
N TYR A 77 3.28 -1.74 -4.99
CA TYR A 77 3.74 -3.09 -5.24
C TYR A 77 3.60 -3.44 -6.72
N LYS A 78 4.34 -4.47 -7.11
CA LYS A 78 4.26 -5.06 -8.44
C LYS A 78 3.55 -6.40 -8.34
N THR A 79 2.84 -6.78 -9.39
CA THR A 79 2.39 -8.16 -9.61
C THR A 79 2.94 -8.70 -10.92
N ILE A 80 3.19 -10.01 -10.98
CA ILE A 80 3.47 -10.74 -12.22
C ILE A 80 2.37 -11.79 -12.38
N TYR A 81 1.67 -11.78 -13.52
CA TYR A 81 0.53 -12.67 -13.79
C TYR A 81 -0.51 -12.68 -12.65
N GLY A 82 -0.77 -11.50 -12.08
CA GLY A 82 -1.74 -11.30 -10.99
C GLY A 82 -1.26 -11.70 -9.58
N GLN A 83 -0.05 -12.25 -9.45
CA GLN A 83 0.55 -12.57 -8.15
C GLN A 83 1.48 -11.46 -7.69
N MET A 84 1.36 -11.04 -6.43
CA MET A 84 2.25 -10.02 -5.86
C MET A 84 3.69 -10.51 -5.91
N ASP A 85 4.54 -9.70 -6.54
CA ASP A 85 5.97 -9.95 -6.62
C ASP A 85 6.64 -9.39 -5.36
N SER A 86 7.58 -10.15 -4.81
CA SER A 86 8.39 -9.73 -3.66
C SER A 86 9.69 -9.04 -4.07
N ASN A 87 9.95 -8.92 -5.38
CA ASN A 87 11.12 -8.24 -5.92
C ASN A 87 10.75 -7.16 -6.99
N PRO A 88 10.76 -5.87 -6.63
CA PRO A 88 11.11 -5.32 -5.31
C PRO A 88 10.03 -5.64 -4.27
N LYS A 89 10.41 -5.63 -2.99
CA LYS A 89 9.44 -5.78 -1.90
C LYS A 89 8.42 -4.65 -1.97
N PRO A 90 7.13 -4.90 -1.66
CA PRO A 90 6.14 -3.86 -1.53
C PRO A 90 6.62 -2.73 -0.61
N TYR A 91 6.51 -1.50 -1.09
CA TYR A 91 6.74 -0.33 -0.26
C TYR A 91 5.45 -0.02 0.49
N ILE A 92 5.52 0.01 1.82
CA ILE A 92 4.39 0.31 2.71
C ILE A 92 4.81 1.43 3.65
N HIS A 93 4.02 2.50 3.68
CA HIS A 93 4.23 3.60 4.61
C HIS A 93 2.90 4.04 5.22
N CYS A 94 2.75 3.83 6.53
CA CYS A 94 1.58 4.21 7.31
C CYS A 94 1.95 5.17 8.43
N MET A 95 1.18 6.25 8.59
CA MET A 95 1.37 7.21 9.67
C MET A 95 0.05 7.79 10.15
N GLN A 96 -0.04 8.14 11.44
CA GLN A 96 -1.19 8.87 11.94
C GLN A 96 -1.35 10.19 11.19
N ARG A 97 -2.54 10.42 10.63
CA ARG A 97 -2.81 11.55 9.74
C ARG A 97 -2.37 12.92 10.29
N PRO A 98 -2.52 13.26 11.59
CA PRO A 98 -2.05 14.56 12.10
C PRO A 98 -0.53 14.75 12.06
N ARG A 99 0.26 13.68 11.89
CA ARG A 99 1.72 13.73 11.86
C ARG A 99 2.30 13.82 10.43
N ILE A 100 1.46 13.71 9.41
CA ILE A 100 1.94 13.69 8.02
C ILE A 100 2.16 15.12 7.54
N THR A 101 3.35 15.40 7.02
CA THR A 101 3.70 16.69 6.40
C THR A 101 3.66 16.58 4.88
N ALA A 102 3.63 17.71 4.18
CA ALA A 102 3.69 17.74 2.72
C ALA A 102 5.00 17.12 2.18
N GLU A 103 6.11 17.34 2.87
CA GLU A 103 7.40 16.73 2.55
C GLU A 103 7.33 15.20 2.63
N MET A 104 6.70 14.67 3.68
CA MET A 104 6.53 13.21 3.84
C MET A 104 5.62 12.62 2.77
N LEU A 105 4.58 13.35 2.35
CA LEU A 105 3.71 12.95 1.24
C LEU A 105 4.50 12.86 -0.07
N ALA A 106 5.34 13.84 -0.37
CA ALA A 106 6.18 13.84 -1.56
C ALA A 106 7.23 12.72 -1.52
N ALA A 107 7.89 12.52 -0.37
CA ALA A 107 8.92 11.51 -0.19
C ALA A 107 8.38 10.09 -0.43
N ARG A 108 7.22 9.77 0.15
CA ARG A 108 6.61 8.44 -0.04
C ARG A 108 6.11 8.21 -1.47
N GLU A 109 5.66 9.24 -2.16
CA GLU A 109 5.28 9.14 -3.59
C GLU A 109 6.52 8.87 -4.45
N ALA A 110 7.64 9.52 -4.15
CA ALA A 110 8.92 9.27 -4.82
C ALA A 110 9.43 7.83 -4.59
N GLU A 111 9.32 7.28 -3.37
CA GLU A 111 9.65 5.87 -3.11
C GLU A 111 8.75 4.91 -3.88
N CYS A 112 7.45 5.18 -3.92
CA CYS A 112 6.49 4.42 -4.72
C CYS A 112 6.83 4.40 -6.22
N LYS A 113 7.28 5.53 -6.78
CA LYS A 113 7.69 5.62 -8.19
C LYS A 113 8.87 4.69 -8.51
N LYS A 114 9.78 4.45 -7.56
CA LYS A 114 10.89 3.49 -7.74
C LYS A 114 10.40 2.04 -7.87
N VAL A 115 9.27 1.69 -7.27
CA VAL A 115 8.66 0.36 -7.43
C VAL A 115 8.11 0.19 -8.86
N SER A 116 7.51 1.24 -9.43
CA SER A 116 7.01 1.24 -10.81
C SER A 116 8.10 1.36 -11.88
N TYR A 117 9.21 2.03 -11.56
CA TYR A 117 10.28 2.31 -12.52
C TYR A 117 11.33 1.20 -12.47
N ASN A 118 11.29 0.29 -13.44
CA ASN A 118 12.32 -0.71 -13.62
C ASN A 118 13.13 -0.39 -14.89
N PRO A 119 14.40 0.05 -14.79
CA PRO A 119 15.22 0.44 -15.95
C PRO A 119 15.44 -0.68 -16.98
N GLY A 120 15.12 -1.94 -16.62
CA GLY A 120 15.25 -3.11 -17.49
C GLY A 120 13.99 -3.49 -18.27
N ALA A 121 12.88 -2.76 -18.15
CA ALA A 121 11.73 -2.94 -19.05
C ALA A 121 12.12 -2.40 -20.43
N ALA A 122 12.81 -3.23 -21.21
CA ALA A 122 13.18 -2.92 -22.58
C ALA A 122 11.91 -2.51 -23.33
N THR A 123 11.80 -1.22 -23.64
CA THR A 123 10.92 -0.75 -24.70
C THR A 123 11.46 -1.39 -25.97
N ILE A 124 10.94 -2.57 -26.35
CA ILE A 124 11.20 -3.15 -27.66
C ILE A 124 10.46 -2.26 -28.66
N LEU A 125 11.09 -1.13 -29.00
CA LEU A 125 10.81 -0.42 -30.23
C LEU A 125 11.30 -1.35 -31.34
N ALA A 126 10.33 -1.99 -31.99
CA ALA A 126 10.55 -2.92 -33.09
C ALA A 126 11.56 -2.33 -34.11
N LEU A 127 12.64 -3.08 -34.36
CA LEU A 127 13.56 -2.83 -35.46
C LEU A 127 12.78 -2.77 -36.78
N LYS A 128 12.74 -1.60 -37.41
CA LYS A 128 12.36 -1.49 -38.81
C LYS A 128 13.58 -1.90 -39.63
N THR A 129 13.64 -3.16 -40.03
CA THR A 129 14.58 -3.62 -41.05
C THR A 129 14.25 -2.94 -42.37
N ARG A 130 15.23 -2.23 -42.94
CA ARG A 130 15.36 -1.95 -44.37
C ARG A 130 16.82 -2.03 -44.75
#